data_AF-A0A1A3EAX2-F1
#
_entry.id   AF-A0A1A3EAX2-F1
#
_cell.length_a   1.000
_cell.length_b   1.000
_cell.length_c   1.000
_cell.angle_alpha   90.00
_cell.angle_beta   90.00
_cell.angle_gamma   90.00
#
_symmetry.space_group_name_H-M   'P 1'
#
loop_
_entity.id
_entity.type
_entity.pdbx_description
1 polymer ?
#
loop_
_entity_poly.entity_id
_entity_poly.type
_entity_poly.pdbx_seq_one_letter_code
_entity_poly.pdbx_strand_id
1 'polypeptide(L)'
;MHESTAPTELGELRLDARCPGGKLHFRVIDGERIEVKCTHWQCTESGKFVAIHRYSFDGELLETLKFKDPQVRGRRAQTTHRKEHP
;
A
#
# COMPACT_ATOMS: atom_id res chain seq x y z
N MET A 1 4.69 -24.90 -40.09
CA MET A 1 5.41 -24.55 -38.85
C MET A 1 4.42 -23.76 -38.00
N HIS A 2 3.66 -24.42 -37.14
CA HIS A 2 2.74 -23.73 -36.23
C HIS A 2 3.54 -23.37 -34.98
N GLU A 3 3.85 -22.09 -34.82
CA GLU A 3 4.47 -21.54 -33.63
C GLU A 3 3.39 -21.46 -32.54
N SER A 4 3.35 -22.48 -31.68
CA SER A 4 2.53 -22.47 -30.48
C SER A 4 3.22 -21.57 -29.45
N THR A 5 2.85 -20.29 -29.44
CA THR A 5 3.10 -19.41 -28.29
C THR A 5 2.34 -19.99 -27.10
N ALA A 6 3.06 -20.72 -26.24
CA ALA A 6 2.54 -21.17 -24.96
C ALA A 6 1.97 -19.95 -24.21
N PRO A 7 0.79 -20.06 -23.58
CA PRO A 7 0.32 -19.01 -22.69
C PRO A 7 1.34 -18.93 -21.56
N THR A 8 2.11 -17.84 -21.52
CA THR A 8 2.96 -17.55 -20.38
C THR A 8 2.00 -17.46 -19.20
N GLU A 9 1.99 -18.50 -18.36
CA GLU A 9 1.46 -18.43 -17.01
C GLU A 9 2.28 -17.35 -16.32
N LEU A 10 1.88 -16.08 -16.51
CA LEU A 10 2.31 -14.92 -15.74
C LEU A 10 1.71 -15.11 -14.35
N GLY A 11 2.21 -16.12 -13.65
CA GLY A 11 1.99 -16.29 -12.23
C GLY A 11 2.45 -15.00 -11.57
N GLU A 12 1.47 -14.19 -11.17
CA GLU A 12 1.58 -13.02 -10.30
C GLU A 12 3.02 -12.62 -9.99
N LEU A 13 3.66 -11.85 -10.87
CA LEU A 13 4.90 -11.14 -10.55
C LEU A 13 4.59 -10.08 -9.49
N ARG A 14 4.44 -10.53 -8.25
CA ARG A 14 4.18 -9.72 -7.07
C ARG A 14 5.50 -9.16 -6.59
N LEU A 15 5.88 -8.03 -7.17
CA LEU A 15 7.05 -7.28 -6.75
C LEU A 15 6.64 -6.28 -5.67
N ASP A 16 7.00 -6.59 -4.42
CA ASP A 16 6.74 -5.74 -3.25
C ASP A 16 8.03 -5.00 -2.88
N ALA A 17 8.02 -3.66 -2.90
CA ALA A 17 9.10 -2.84 -2.37
C ALA A 17 8.83 -2.50 -0.90
N ARG A 18 9.72 -2.91 0.01
CA ARG A 18 9.57 -2.69 1.46
C ARG A 18 10.77 -1.93 2.04
N CYS A 19 10.51 -1.09 3.04
CA CYS A 19 11.56 -0.52 3.89
C CYS A 19 12.32 -1.64 4.63
N PRO A 20 13.56 -1.38 5.11
CA PRO A 20 14.24 -2.25 6.06
C PRO A 20 13.43 -2.57 7.33
N GLY A 21 12.51 -1.67 7.72
CA GLY A 21 11.54 -1.90 8.82
C GLY A 21 10.28 -2.68 8.44
N GLY A 22 10.22 -3.30 7.26
CA GLY A 22 9.11 -4.15 6.80
C GLY A 22 7.87 -3.40 6.28
N LYS A 23 7.85 -2.06 6.34
CA LYS A 23 6.75 -1.25 5.82
C LYS A 23 6.73 -1.29 4.29
N LEU A 24 5.58 -1.60 3.68
CA LEU A 24 5.39 -1.57 2.24
C LEU A 24 5.47 -0.12 1.74
N HIS A 25 6.37 0.15 0.79
CA HIS A 25 6.40 1.37 0.00
C HIS A 25 5.37 1.27 -1.12
N PHE A 26 5.53 0.28 -1.98
CA PHE A 26 4.63 0.02 -3.09
C PHE A 26 4.66 -1.46 -3.50
N ARG A 27 3.65 -1.88 -4.25
CA ARG A 27 3.52 -3.20 -4.86
C ARG A 27 3.21 -3.05 -6.34
N VAL A 28 3.85 -3.83 -7.20
CA VAL A 28 3.41 -3.96 -8.60
C VAL A 28 2.21 -4.90 -8.66
N ILE A 29 1.14 -4.45 -9.30
CA ILE A 29 -0.09 -5.20 -9.53
C ILE A 29 -0.30 -5.38 -11.04
N ASP A 30 -0.80 -6.54 -11.43
CA ASP A 30 -1.20 -6.87 -12.80
C ASP A 30 -0.11 -6.65 -13.87
N GLY A 31 1.16 -6.59 -13.46
CA GLY A 31 2.32 -6.40 -14.33
C GLY A 31 2.54 -4.98 -14.87
N GLU A 32 1.59 -4.05 -14.67
CA GLU A 32 1.59 -2.74 -15.35
C GLU A 32 1.32 -1.54 -14.43
N ARG A 33 0.92 -1.80 -13.18
CA ARG A 33 0.46 -0.75 -12.25
C ARG A 33 1.18 -0.86 -10.91
N ILE A 34 1.35 0.28 -10.26
CA ILE A 34 1.96 0.37 -8.93
C ILE A 34 0.87 0.74 -7.93
N GLU A 35 0.75 -0.03 -6.86
CA GLU A 35 -0.11 0.23 -5.72
C GLU A 35 0.71 0.78 -4.53
N VAL A 36 0.34 1.95 -4.04
CA VAL A 36 1.04 2.67 -2.96
C VAL A 36 0.08 2.88 -1.80
N LYS A 37 0.48 2.44 -0.60
CA LYS A 37 -0.27 2.73 0.62
C LYS A 37 0.01 4.15 1.10
N CYS A 38 -0.99 5.01 1.02
CA CYS A 38 -0.91 6.37 1.54
C CYS A 38 -1.20 6.40 3.04
N THR A 39 -0.35 7.13 3.77
CA THR A 39 -0.51 7.35 5.23
C THR A 39 -0.74 8.82 5.58
N HIS A 40 -0.92 9.68 4.57
CA HIS A 40 -1.18 11.10 4.80
C HIS A 40 -2.54 11.31 5.47
N TRP A 41 -2.61 12.23 6.42
CA TRP A 41 -3.78 12.44 7.27
C TRP A 41 -5.02 12.90 6.48
N GLN A 42 -4.83 13.67 5.40
CA GLN A 42 -5.92 14.11 4.52
C GLN A 42 -6.51 12.93 3.74
N CYS A 43 -5.67 12.04 3.23
CA CYS A 43 -6.11 10.89 2.43
C CYS A 43 -6.81 9.83 3.30
N THR A 44 -6.37 9.69 4.55
CA THR A 44 -6.88 8.72 5.53
C THR A 44 -8.02 9.26 6.40
N GLU A 45 -8.44 10.51 6.18
CA GLU A 45 -9.42 11.25 7.01
C GLU A 45 -9.13 11.08 8.51
N SER A 46 -7.90 11.44 8.89
CA SER A 46 -7.39 11.32 10.26
C SER A 46 -7.38 9.87 10.78
N GLY A 47 -7.06 8.91 9.90
CA GLY A 47 -6.91 7.49 10.25
C GLY A 47 -8.21 6.69 10.28
N LYS A 48 -9.33 7.26 9.80
CA LYS A 48 -10.61 6.54 9.65
C LYS A 48 -10.60 5.58 8.46
N PHE A 49 -9.83 5.91 7.44
CA PHE A 49 -9.71 5.13 6.21
C PHE A 49 -8.26 4.83 5.88
N VAL A 50 -8.05 3.71 5.19
CA VAL A 50 -6.79 3.41 4.50
C VAL A 50 -6.95 3.91 3.07
N ALA A 51 -6.04 4.77 2.63
CA ALA A 51 -5.99 5.23 1.24
C ALA A 51 -4.89 4.47 0.49
N ILE A 52 -5.25 3.96 -0.68
CA ILE A 52 -4.37 3.26 -1.60
C ILE A 52 -4.42 4.00 -2.93
N HIS A 53 -3.26 4.43 -3.43
CA HIS A 53 -3.14 5.07 -4.74
C HIS A 53 -2.58 4.08 -5.75
N ARG A 54 -3.14 4.07 -6.95
CA ARG A 54 -2.67 3.26 -8.07
C ARG A 54 -2.12 4.17 -9.15
N TYR A 55 -0.88 3.91 -9.55
CA TYR A 55 -0.18 4.66 -10.59
C TYR A 55 0.15 3.77 -11.78
N SER A 56 0.25 4.37 -12.96
CA SER A 56 0.98 3.77 -14.08
C SER A 56 2.48 3.82 -13.81
N PHE A 57 3.28 3.06 -14.57
CA PHE A 57 4.74 3.18 -14.51
C PHE A 57 5.25 4.53 -15.00
N ASP A 58 4.46 5.25 -15.81
CA ASP A 58 4.74 6.61 -16.26
C ASP A 58 4.47 7.67 -15.17
N GLY A 59 3.96 7.25 -14.01
CA GLY A 59 3.71 8.13 -12.86
C GLY A 59 2.33 8.80 -12.87
N GLU A 60 1.44 8.41 -13.77
CA GLU A 60 0.07 8.94 -13.81
C GLU A 60 -0.77 8.29 -12.71
N LEU A 61 -1.53 9.10 -11.96
CA LEU A 61 -2.48 8.59 -10.97
C LEU A 61 -3.72 8.04 -11.67
N LEU A 62 -3.88 6.72 -11.65
CA LEU A 62 -4.99 6.02 -12.28
C LEU A 62 -6.22 5.97 -11.37
N GLU A 63 -6.01 5.64 -10.10
CA GLU A 63 -7.10 5.42 -9.15
C GLU A 63 -6.67 5.71 -7.71
N THR A 64 -7.64 6.14 -6.89
CA THR A 64 -7.48 6.19 -5.43
C THR A 64 -8.60 5.40 -4.78
N LEU A 65 -8.23 4.33 -4.08
CA LEU A 65 -9.14 3.50 -3.30
C LEU A 65 -9.08 3.90 -1.83
N LYS A 66 -10.25 4.04 -1.22
CA LYS A 66 -10.39 4.29 0.22
C LYS A 66 -11.13 3.12 0.85
N PHE A 67 -10.49 2.48 1.82
CA PHE A 67 -11.06 1.38 2.58
C PHE A 67 -11.32 1.84 4.00
N LYS A 68 -12.51 1.57 4.51
CA LYS A 68 -12.77 1.75 5.94
C LYS A 68 -11.99 0.66 6.67
N ASP A 69 -11.08 1.03 7.55
CA ASP A 69 -10.31 0.04 8.30
C ASP A 69 -11.29 -0.71 9.24
N PRO A 70 -11.50 -2.02 9.08
CA PRO A 70 -12.42 -2.79 9.92
C PRO A 70 -11.90 -2.86 11.36
N GLN A 71 -10.58 -2.74 11.55
CA GLN A 71 -9.95 -2.50 12.83
C GLN A 71 -9.72 -1.00 12.98
N VAL A 72 -10.80 -0.25 13.21
CA VAL A 72 -10.68 1.13 13.71
C VAL A 72 -9.75 1.05 14.91
N ARG A 73 -8.48 1.42 14.73
CA ARG A 73 -7.49 1.43 15.80
C ARG A 73 -7.99 2.51 16.74
N GLY A 74 -8.82 2.10 17.71
CA GLY A 74 -9.22 2.91 18.83
C GLY A 74 -7.96 3.60 19.30
N ARG A 75 -8.03 4.94 19.38
CA ARG A 75 -6.91 5.84 19.68
C ARG A 75 -5.92 5.08 20.55
N ARG A 76 -4.72 4.82 20.03
CA ARG A 76 -3.63 4.24 20.85
C ARG A 76 -3.69 4.97 22.18
N ALA A 77 -3.91 4.23 23.27
CA ALA A 77 -3.81 4.80 24.60
C ALA A 77 -2.48 5.56 24.62
N GLN A 78 -2.54 6.89 24.78
CA GLN A 78 -1.35 7.69 24.96
C GLN A 78 -0.63 7.08 26.15
N THR A 79 0.45 6.35 25.89
CA THR A 79 1.35 5.94 26.96
C THR A 79 2.20 7.16 27.30
N THR A 80 1.58 8.19 27.88
CA THR A 80 2.28 9.25 28.61
C THR A 80 2.65 8.70 29.97
N HIS A 81 3.56 7.73 30.00
CA HIS A 81 4.45 7.57 31.14
C HIS A 81 5.81 8.07 30.68
N ARG A 82 5.94 9.40 30.59
CA ARG A 82 7.25 10.03 30.68
C ARG A 82 7.77 9.68 32.07
N LYS A 83 8.80 8.84 32.15
CA LYS A 83 9.55 8.68 33.40
C LYS A 83 10.18 10.03 33.70
N GLU A 84 9.67 10.72 34.71
CA GLU A 84 10.43 11.78 35.38
C GLU A 84 11.58 11.08 36.11
N HIS A 85 12.81 11.36 35.69
CA HIS A 85 14.01 10.98 36.42
C HIS A 85 14.26 12.02 37.52
N PRO A 86 14.71 11.61 38.72
CA PRO A 86 14.89 12.49 39.88
C PRO A 86 15.95 13.58 39.65
#